data_AF-A0A9W7I0G0-F1
#
_entry.id   AF-A0A9W7I0G0-F1
#
_cell.length_a   1.000
_cell.length_b   1.000
_cell.length_c   1.000
_cell.angle_alpha   90.00
_cell.angle_beta   90.00
_cell.angle_gamma   90.00
#
_symmetry.space_group_name_H-M   'P 1'
#
loop_
_entity.id
_entity.type
_entity.pdbx_description
1 polymer ?
#
loop_
_entity_poly.entity_id
_entity_poly.type
_entity_poly.pdbx_seq_one_letter_code
_entity_poly.pdbx_strand_id
1 'polypeptide(L)'
;MNTTATYVNPPNKVSTATSAANKGGYVKGVVTYTILDDLTVTPMSTISSITMLNKFNVIQVDALQEKVVTVGMNEGVELLKASLQSKTVLTDVFLAQKVGKKPSM
;
A
#
# COMPACT_ATOMS: atom_id res chain seq x y z
N MET A 1 21.52 15.60 9.01
CA MET A 1 20.79 15.14 10.21
C MET A 1 20.08 13.84 9.87
N ASN A 2 20.52 12.70 10.39
CA ASN A 2 19.87 11.40 10.23
C ASN A 2 19.06 11.09 11.51
N THR A 3 17.75 11.32 11.47
CA THR A 3 16.89 11.01 12.63
C THR A 3 16.56 9.53 12.64
N THR A 4 17.07 8.81 13.63
CA THR A 4 16.75 7.40 13.86
C THR A 4 15.30 7.26 14.32
N ALA A 5 14.46 6.59 13.53
CA ALA A 5 13.09 6.30 13.93
C ALA A 5 13.06 5.09 14.88
N THR A 6 12.68 5.32 16.13
CA THR A 6 12.54 4.25 17.13
C THR A 6 11.18 3.58 16.95
N TYR A 7 11.19 2.30 16.56
CA TYR A 7 9.97 1.49 16.47
C TYR A 7 9.47 1.17 17.89
N VAL A 8 8.29 1.71 18.24
CA VAL A 8 7.63 1.44 19.54
C VAL A 8 6.56 0.38 19.35
N ASN A 9 6.82 -0.82 19.87
CA ASN A 9 5.76 -1.83 19.99
C ASN A 9 4.72 -1.35 21.02
N PRO A 10 3.40 -1.39 20.70
CA PRO A 10 2.38 -1.15 21.70
C PRO A 10 2.47 -2.19 22.83
N PRO A 11 2.11 -1.81 24.07
CA PRO A 11 2.25 -2.67 25.24
C PRO A 11 1.50 -3.99 25.03
N ASN A 12 2.26 -5.08 25.14
CA ASN A 12 1.82 -6.45 24.96
C ASN A 12 0.66 -6.75 25.92
N LYS A 13 -0.58 -6.81 25.41
CA LYS A 13 -1.71 -7.29 26.23
C LYS A 13 -1.46 -8.78 26.48
N VAL A 14 -1.00 -9.12 27.68
CA VAL A 14 -0.83 -10.52 28.10
C VAL A 14 -2.17 -11.22 27.87
N SER A 15 -2.21 -12.08 26.86
CA SER A 15 -3.32 -12.95 26.57
C SER A 15 -2.73 -14.33 26.42
N THR A 16 -2.90 -15.11 27.48
CA THR A 16 -2.72 -16.56 27.53
C THR A 16 -3.58 -17.21 26.45
N ALA A 17 -3.04 -17.42 25.25
CA ALA A 17 -3.60 -18.34 24.25
C ALA A 17 -2.57 -18.61 23.14
N THR A 18 -2.21 -19.90 23.03
CA THR A 18 -1.76 -20.65 21.86
C THR A 18 -1.04 -19.89 20.73
N SER A 19 0.23 -20.26 20.54
CA SER A 19 1.29 -19.74 19.67
C SER A 19 1.03 -19.68 18.14
N ALA A 20 -0.22 -19.61 17.68
CA ALA A 20 -0.56 -19.60 16.25
C ALA A 20 -1.26 -18.31 15.75
N ALA A 21 -1.75 -17.44 16.63
CA ALA A 21 -2.71 -16.40 16.24
C ALA A 21 -2.23 -14.94 16.36
N ASN A 22 -0.96 -14.69 16.68
CA ASN A 22 -0.47 -13.34 16.95
C ASN A 22 0.79 -12.98 16.14
N LYS A 23 0.71 -13.11 14.81
CA LYS A 23 1.62 -12.33 13.95
C LYS A 23 1.12 -10.88 13.96
N GLY A 24 1.71 -10.07 14.83
CA GLY A 24 1.40 -8.64 14.93
C GLY A 24 1.57 -7.94 13.58
N GLY A 25 0.51 -7.27 13.13
CA GLY A 25 0.45 -6.54 11.87
C GLY A 25 -0.86 -5.77 11.76
N TYR A 26 -0.92 -4.81 10.85
CA TYR A 26 -2.13 -3.98 10.65
C TYR A 26 -3.31 -4.75 10.04
N VAL A 27 -3.02 -5.82 9.29
CA VAL A 27 -4.01 -6.64 8.58
C VAL A 27 -4.11 -8.06 9.15
N LYS A 28 -5.28 -8.69 9.02
CA LYS A 28 -5.47 -10.09 9.40
C LYS A 28 -4.95 -11.00 8.29
N GLY A 29 -4.29 -12.09 8.66
CA GLY A 29 -3.87 -13.10 7.70
C GLY A 29 -5.06 -13.75 6.98
N VAL A 30 -4.82 -14.30 5.78
CA VAL A 30 -5.79 -15.06 4.97
C VAL A 30 -6.92 -14.20 4.35
N VAL A 31 -6.88 -12.88 4.51
CA VAL A 31 -7.78 -11.93 3.86
C VAL A 31 -7.02 -11.17 2.79
N THR A 32 -7.62 -11.00 1.61
CA THR A 32 -7.11 -10.10 0.57
C THR A 32 -7.60 -8.68 0.84
N TYR A 33 -6.75 -7.69 0.65
CA TYR A 33 -7.06 -6.28 0.90
C TYR A 33 -6.83 -5.43 -0.34
N THR A 34 -7.63 -4.39 -0.47
CA THR A 34 -7.43 -3.29 -1.40
C THR A 34 -6.73 -2.16 -0.65
N ILE A 35 -5.67 -1.61 -1.23
CA ILE A 35 -4.97 -0.44 -0.73
C ILE A 35 -5.21 0.70 -1.71
N LEU A 36 -5.76 1.81 -1.22
CA LEU A 36 -6.00 3.01 -2.03
C LEU A 36 -4.73 3.86 -2.13
N ASP A 37 -4.79 4.87 -3.00
CA ASP A 37 -3.63 5.73 -3.29
C ASP A 37 -3.11 6.48 -2.05
N ASP A 38 -3.97 6.74 -1.07
CA ASP A 38 -3.64 7.36 0.22
C ASP A 38 -3.21 6.33 1.29
N LEU A 39 -2.95 5.09 0.88
CA LEU A 39 -2.65 3.94 1.74
C LEU A 39 -3.80 3.48 2.65
N THR A 40 -5.03 3.95 2.43
CA THR A 40 -6.20 3.40 3.12
C THR A 40 -6.36 1.93 2.77
N VAL A 41 -6.45 1.07 3.79
CA VAL A 41 -6.58 -0.38 3.62
C VAL A 41 -8.02 -0.80 3.89
N THR A 42 -8.64 -1.48 2.93
CA THR A 42 -9.98 -2.06 3.07
C THR A 42 -9.96 -3.53 2.66
N PRO A 43 -10.77 -4.41 3.28
CA PRO A 43 -10.91 -5.78 2.81
C PRO A 43 -11.39 -5.81 1.35
N MET A 44 -10.77 -6.66 0.53
CA MET A 44 -11.15 -6.79 -0.87
C MET A 44 -12.53 -7.44 -0.98
N SER A 45 -13.40 -6.82 -1.76
CA SER A 45 -14.71 -7.35 -2.12
C SER A 45 -15.04 -6.86 -3.51
N THR A 46 -15.60 -7.73 -4.37
CA THR A 46 -16.03 -7.37 -5.73
C THR A 46 -16.95 -6.15 -5.72
N ILE A 47 -17.89 -6.10 -4.76
CA ILE A 47 -18.82 -4.98 -4.61
C ILE A 47 -18.06 -3.71 -4.23
N SER A 48 -17.12 -3.79 -3.28
CA SER A 48 -16.34 -2.63 -2.85
C SER A 48 -15.44 -2.11 -3.97
N SER A 49 -14.87 -2.99 -4.80
CA SER A 49 -14.08 -2.61 -5.97
C SER A 49 -14.93 -1.89 -7.03
N ILE A 50 -16.15 -2.37 -7.29
CA ILE A 50 -17.09 -1.69 -8.21
C ILE A 50 -17.51 -0.32 -7.68
N THR A 51 -17.82 -0.22 -6.38
CA THR A 51 -18.14 1.07 -5.74
C THR A 51 -16.96 2.05 -5.83
N MET A 52 -15.73 1.56 -5.67
CA MET A 52 -14.52 2.37 -5.81
C MET A 52 -14.35 2.90 -7.24
N LEU A 53 -14.52 2.07 -8.26
CA LEU A 53 -14.48 2.50 -9.66
C LEU A 53 -15.53 3.58 -9.96
N ASN A 54 -16.75 3.41 -9.44
CA ASN A 54 -17.80 4.43 -9.54
C ASN A 54 -17.42 5.73 -8.83
N LYS A 55 -16.79 5.65 -7.64
CA LYS A 55 -16.32 6.83 -6.89
C LYS A 55 -15.24 7.61 -7.64
N PHE A 56 -14.46 6.94 -8.46
CA PHE A 56 -13.47 7.55 -9.36
C PHE A 56 -14.06 7.96 -10.72
N ASN A 57 -15.38 7.94 -10.87
CA ASN A 57 -16.10 8.30 -12.10
C ASN A 57 -15.62 7.51 -13.33
N VAL A 58 -15.21 6.26 -13.14
CA VAL A 58 -14.85 5.37 -14.26
C VAL A 58 -16.13 4.91 -14.96
N ILE A 59 -16.37 5.44 -16.17
CA ILE A 59 -17.54 5.09 -17.00
C ILE A 59 -17.22 3.91 -17.92
N GLN A 60 -15.98 3.85 -18.40
CA GLN A 60 -15.46 2.83 -19.33
C GLN A 60 -14.45 1.95 -18.61
N VAL A 61 -14.92 0.81 -18.11
CA VAL A 61 -14.08 -0.17 -17.40
C VAL A 61 -13.12 -0.87 -18.37
N ASP A 62 -13.47 -0.94 -19.65
CA ASP A 62 -12.66 -1.47 -20.74
C ASP A 62 -11.39 -0.64 -21.02
N ALA A 63 -11.39 0.63 -20.65
CA ALA A 63 -10.21 1.50 -20.74
C ALA A 63 -9.22 1.32 -19.57
N LEU A 64 -9.56 0.54 -18.54
CA LEU A 64 -8.68 0.30 -17.40
C LEU A 64 -7.59 -0.72 -17.74
N GLN A 65 -6.37 -0.43 -17.29
CA GLN A 65 -5.24 -1.35 -17.40
C GLN A 65 -4.94 -1.98 -16.03
N GLU A 66 -4.86 -3.31 -15.99
CA GLU A 66 -4.32 -4.03 -14.85
C GLU A 66 -2.79 -4.06 -14.91
N LYS A 67 -2.13 -3.74 -13.79
CA LYS A 67 -0.68 -3.81 -13.65
C LYS A 67 -0.30 -4.53 -12.37
N VAL A 68 0.46 -5.60 -12.51
CA VAL A 68 1.05 -6.31 -11.37
C VAL A 68 2.33 -5.59 -10.97
N VAL A 69 2.43 -5.23 -9.69
CA VAL A 69 3.63 -4.63 -9.10
C VAL A 69 4.18 -5.55 -8.02
N THR A 70 5.50 -5.69 -7.99
CA THR A 70 6.19 -6.42 -6.92
C THR A 70 6.73 -5.41 -5.91
N VAL A 71 6.43 -5.62 -4.64
CA VAL A 71 6.88 -4.74 -3.56
C VAL A 71 8.00 -5.44 -2.80
N GLY A 72 9.23 -4.94 -2.96
CA GLY A 72 10.39 -5.35 -2.20
C GLY A 72 10.78 -4.31 -1.15
N MET A 73 11.99 -4.44 -0.61
CA MET A 73 12.52 -3.52 0.39
C MET A 73 12.65 -2.09 -0.16
N ASN A 74 13.13 -1.95 -1.41
CA ASN A 74 13.35 -0.64 -2.03
C ASN A 74 12.03 0.10 -2.25
N GLU A 75 11.02 -0.60 -2.77
CA GLU A 75 9.68 -0.06 -2.96
C GLU A 75 9.03 0.27 -1.62
N GLY A 76 9.26 -0.54 -0.58
CA GLY A 76 8.78 -0.26 0.78
C GLY A 76 9.34 1.05 1.35
N VAL A 77 10.63 1.32 1.15
CA VAL A 77 11.26 2.59 1.59
C VAL A 77 10.72 3.77 0.79
N GLU A 78 10.55 3.63 -0.53
CA GLU A 78 9.97 4.69 -1.36
C GLU A 78 8.51 4.96 -1.01
N LEU A 79 7.70 3.92 -0.73
CA LEU A 79 6.33 4.06 -0.23
C LEU A 79 6.28 4.79 1.10
N LEU A 80 7.17 4.45 2.04
CA LEU A 80 7.26 5.15 3.31
C LEU A 80 7.61 6.63 3.10
N LYS A 81 8.61 6.92 2.28
CA LYS A 81 9.01 8.29 1.96
C LYS A 81 7.86 9.08 1.34
N ALA A 82 7.19 8.51 0.35
CA ALA A 82 6.07 9.14 -0.33
C ALA A 82 4.87 9.35 0.62
N SER A 83 4.60 8.43 1.55
CA SER A 83 3.52 8.58 2.55
C SER A 83 3.68 9.79 3.47
N LEU A 84 4.92 10.27 3.65
CA LEU A 84 5.21 11.45 4.47
C LEU A 84 5.12 12.75 3.68
N GLN A 85 5.07 12.68 2.35
CA GLN A 85 5.24 13.83 1.47
C GLN A 85 4.03 14.06 0.54
N SER A 86 3.21 13.03 0.32
CA SER A 86 2.15 13.04 -0.68
C SER A 86 0.87 12.37 -0.19
N LYS A 87 -0.24 12.73 -0.85
CA LYS A 87 -1.55 12.10 -0.69
C LYS A 87 -1.82 11.04 -1.76
N THR A 88 -0.99 10.97 -2.80
CA THR A 88 -1.13 10.09 -3.97
C THR A 88 0.04 9.09 -4.03
N VAL A 89 0.21 8.35 -2.94
CA VAL A 89 1.43 7.60 -2.62
C VAL A 89 1.72 6.48 -3.61
N LEU A 90 0.71 5.69 -3.98
CA LEU A 90 0.89 4.57 -4.91
C LEU A 90 1.16 5.08 -6.33
N THR A 91 0.47 6.14 -6.73
CA THR A 91 0.69 6.83 -8.01
C THR A 91 2.13 7.34 -8.10
N ASP A 92 2.62 8.01 -7.06
CA ASP A 92 3.96 8.59 -7.05
C ASP A 92 5.07 7.55 -7.12
N VAL A 93 4.86 6.36 -6.54
CA VAL A 93 5.88 5.30 -6.52
C VAL A 93 5.81 4.41 -7.76
N PHE A 94 4.62 4.06 -8.24
CA PHE A 94 4.45 3.02 -9.26
C PHE A 94 4.05 3.52 -10.66
N LEU A 95 3.58 4.76 -10.77
CA LEU A 95 3.10 5.36 -12.01
C LEU A 95 3.85 6.64 -12.41
N ALA A 96 4.43 7.37 -11.45
CA ALA A 96 5.22 8.56 -11.78
C ALA A 96 6.37 8.21 -12.73
N GLN A 97 6.47 8.94 -13.84
CA GLN A 97 7.61 8.81 -14.73
C GLN A 97 8.84 9.36 -14.01
N LYS A 98 9.86 8.52 -13.80
CA LYS A 98 11.20 8.99 -13.45
C LYS A 98 11.75 9.76 -14.65
N VAL A 99 11.50 11.06 -14.68
CA VAL A 99 12.18 12.01 -15.59
C VAL A 99 13.66 11.95 -15.24
N GLY A 100 14.46 11.14 -15.94
CA GLY A 100 15.91 11.11 -15.64
C GLY A 100 16.80 9.97 -16.11
N LYS A 101 16.35 8.94 -16.85
CA LYS A 101 17.32 8.07 -17.57
C LYS A 101 17.37 8.45 -19.04
N LYS A 102 18.28 9.39 -19.37
CA LYS A 102 18.77 9.52 -20.75
C LYS A 102 19.24 8.13 -21.20
N PRO A 103 18.80 7.63 -22.37
CA PRO A 103 19.48 6.49 -22.97
C PRO A 103 20.93 6.91 -23.24
N SER A 104 21.89 6.18 -22.69
CA SER A 104 23.27 6.26 -23.16
C SER A 104 23.25 5.78 -24.62
N MET A 105 23.71 6.63 -25.53
CA MET A 105 24.01 6.22 -26.91
C MET A 105 25.15 5.20 -26.93
#